data_AF-A0A7K5YXH3-F1
#
_entry.id   AF-A0A7K5YXH3-F1
#
_cell.length_a   1.000
_cell.length_b   1.000
_cell.length_c   1.000
_cell.angle_alpha   90.00
_cell.angle_beta   90.00
_cell.angle_gamma   90.00
#
_symmetry.space_group_name_H-M   'P 1'
#
loop_
_entity.id
_entity.type
_entity.pdbx_description
1 polymer ?
#
loop_
_entity_poly.entity_id
_entity_poly.type
_entity_poly.pdbx_seq_one_letter_code
_entity_poly.pdbx_strand_id
1 'polypeptide(L)' 'WAKEPVMAVSIGIATLAMVSLLLSPYNNYLGMINWAMLYTYPVLLWDDGEMLDVPSHPCDKKGLSLEWLKNL' A
#
# COMPACT_ATOMS: atom_id res chain seq x y z
N TRP A 1 -7.03 31.85 17.34
CA TRP A 1 -5.64 32.33 17.29
C TRP A 1 -5.32 33.33 18.39
N ALA A 2 -5.86 34.56 18.41
CA ALA A 2 -5.52 35.53 19.48
C ALA A 2 -6.02 35.15 20.88
N LYS A 3 -7.23 34.56 20.99
CA LYS A 3 -7.83 34.19 22.29
C LYS A 3 -7.54 32.75 22.70
N GLU A 4 -7.65 31.83 21.75
CA GLU A 4 -7.37 30.40 21.94
C GLU A 4 -6.46 29.91 20.82
N PRO A 5 -5.13 30.10 20.95
CA PRO A 5 -4.18 29.67 19.93
C PRO A 5 -4.06 28.15 19.87
N VAL A 6 -4.05 27.48 21.03
CA VAL A 6 -3.88 26.03 21.14
C VAL A 6 -5.00 25.27 20.43
N MET A 7 -6.25 25.67 20.67
CA MET A 7 -7.42 25.03 20.04
C MET A 7 -7.48 25.28 18.53
N ALA A 8 -7.13 26.49 18.08
CA ALA A 8 -7.11 26.80 16.66
C ALA A 8 -6.01 26.01 15.90
N VAL A 9 -4.84 25.84 16.51
CA VAL A 9 -3.75 25.05 15.93
C VAL A 9 -4.10 23.56 15.92
N SER A 10 -4.66 23.02 17.00
CA SER A 10 -5.02 21.59 17.06
C SER A 10 -6.07 21.20 16.01
N ILE A 11 -7.11 22.02 15.84
CA ILE A 11 -8.13 21.81 14.80
C ILE A 11 -7.52 21.97 13.41
N GLY A 12 -6.64 22.95 13.21
CA GLY A 12 -5.93 23.15 11.95
C GLY A 12 -5.11 21.92 11.55
N ILE A 13 -4.33 21.35 12.48
CA ILE A 13 -3.54 20.14 12.25
C ILE A 13 -4.45 18.94 11.96
N ALA A 14 -5.51 18.75 12.74
CA ALA A 14 -6.45 17.63 12.54
C ALA A 14 -7.11 17.69 11.15
N THR A 15 -7.56 18.88 10.74
CA THR A 15 -8.17 19.10 9.44
C THR A 15 -7.16 18.87 8.32
N LEU A 16 -5.95 19.39 8.45
CA LEU A 16 -4.89 19.21 7.45
C LEU A 16 -4.52 17.74 7.30
N ALA A 17 -4.41 16.99 8.40
CA ALA A 17 -4.12 15.56 8.36
C ALA A 17 -5.20 14.77 7.60
N MET A 18 -6.48 15.06 7.88
CA MET A 18 -7.60 14.39 7.23
C MET A 18 -7.67 14.71 5.73
N VAL A 19 -7.49 15.98 5.36
CA VAL A 19 -7.51 16.42 3.95
C VAL A 19 -6.30 15.86 3.19
N SER A 20 -5.13 15.83 3.81
CA SER A 20 -3.89 15.31 3.20
C SER A 20 -4.01 13.83 2.83
N LEU A 21 -4.66 13.02 3.67
CA LEU A 21 -4.89 11.60 3.38
C LEU A 21 -5.80 11.38 2.18
N LEU A 22 -6.80 12.25 1.96
CA LEU A 22 -7.74 12.15 0.84
C LEU A 22 -7.17 12.68 -0.47
N LEU A 23 -6.34 13.73 -0.41
CA LEU A 23 -5.80 14.38 -1.61
C LEU A 23 -4.46 13.80 -2.07
N SER A 24 -3.71 13.13 -1.19
CA SER A 24 -2.39 12.64 -1.53
C SER A 24 -2.47 11.45 -2.50
N PRO A 25 -1.85 11.54 -3.70
CA PRO A 25 -1.77 10.40 -4.62
C PRO A 25 -0.96 9.24 -4.04
N TYR A 26 -0.13 9.53 -3.02
CA TYR A 26 0.72 8.53 -2.38
C TYR A 26 -0.02 7.60 -1.42
N ASN A 27 -1.23 7.97 -1.00
CA ASN A 27 -1.98 7.18 -0.02
C ASN A 27 -2.33 5.78 -0.56
N ASN A 28 -2.47 5.63 -1.89
CA ASN A 28 -2.69 4.34 -2.55
C ASN A 28 -1.52 3.36 -2.34
N TYR A 29 -0.27 3.87 -2.36
CA TYR A 29 0.91 3.03 -2.17
C TYR A 29 0.98 2.44 -0.75
N LEU A 30 0.48 3.13 0.27
CA LEU A 30 0.45 2.60 1.64
C LEU A 30 -0.36 1.30 1.72
N GLY A 31 -1.53 1.28 1.06
CA GLY A 31 -2.34 0.07 0.95
C GLY A 31 -1.61 -1.03 0.18
N MET A 32 -1.04 -0.70 -0.98
CA MET A 32 -0.31 -1.67 -1.81
C MET A 32 0.89 -2.28 -1.07
N ILE A 33 1.65 -1.49 -0.30
CA ILE A 33 2.79 -1.97 0.50
C ILE A 33 2.32 -2.95 1.56
N ASN A 34 1.23 -2.63 2.27
CA ASN A 34 0.70 -3.52 3.31
C ASN A 34 0.21 -4.85 2.74
N TRP A 35 -0.43 -4.83 1.57
CA TRP A 35 -0.87 -6.05 0.87
C TRP A 35 0.30 -6.88 0.32
N ALA A 36 1.36 -6.22 -0.15
CA ALA A 36 2.55 -6.89 -0.66
C ALA A 36 3.43 -7.51 0.44
N MET A 37 3.26 -7.11 1.70
CA MET A 37 4.06 -7.61 2.81
C MET A 37 3.63 -9.03 3.22
N LEU A 38 4.53 -9.99 3.01
CA LEU A 38 4.33 -11.39 3.37
C LEU A 38 4.68 -11.63 4.85
N TYR A 39 3.67 -11.65 5.72
CA TYR A 39 3.84 -12.08 7.11
C TYR A 39 3.70 -13.59 7.32
N THR A 40 3.12 -14.28 6.33
CA THR A 40 2.91 -15.72 6.34
C THR A 40 3.61 -16.33 5.15
N TYR A 41 4.10 -17.56 5.32
CA TYR A 41 4.71 -18.29 4.23
C TYR A 41 3.66 -18.61 3.15
N PRO A 42 3.88 -18.24 1.88
CA PRO A 42 2.94 -18.54 0.81
C PRO A 42 2.97 -20.04 0.50
N VAL A 43 1.81 -20.69 0.59
CA VAL A 43 1.67 -22.12 0.30
C VAL A 43 1.53 -22.31 -1.21
N LEU A 44 2.28 -23.26 -1.76
CA LEU A 44 2.20 -23.61 -3.17
C LEU A 44 0.85 -24.25 -3.50
N LEU A 45 0.30 -23.86 -4.64
CA LEU A 45 -0.91 -24.45 -5.19
C LEU A 45 -0.57 -25.74 -5.92
N TRP A 46 -1.51 -26.69 -5.91
CA TRP A 46 -1.42 -27.87 -6.75
C TRP A 46 -1.80 -27.48 -8.18
N ASP A 47 -0.96 -27.84 -9.15
CA ASP A 47 -1.15 -27.52 -10.56
C ASP A 47 -2.13 -28.53 -11.22
N ASP A 48 -3.22 -28.02 -11.78
CA ASP A 48 -4.21 -28.78 -12.54
C ASP A 48 -3.95 -28.77 -14.06
N GLY A 49 -2.91 -28.05 -14.50
CA GLY A 49 -2.51 -27.91 -15.89
C GLY A 49 -3.12 -26.72 -16.64
N GLU A 50 -4.04 -25.97 -16.02
CA GLU A 50 -4.71 -24.81 -16.65
C GLU A 50 -4.38 -23.46 -15.97
N MET A 51 -3.54 -23.45 -14.93
CA MET A 51 -3.14 -22.22 -14.22
C MET A 51 -2.08 -21.41 -14.99
N LEU A 52 -2.52 -20.56 -15.93
CA LEU A 52 -1.64 -19.71 -16.74
C LEU A 52 -1.06 -18.51 -15.99
N ASP A 53 -1.75 -18.03 -14.95
CA ASP A 53 -1.47 -16.83 -14.16
C ASP A 53 -0.56 -17.10 -12.95
N VAL A 54 -0.53 -18.33 -12.45
CA VAL A 54 0.33 -18.74 -11.34
C VAL A 54 1.77 -19.02 -11.84
N PRO A 55 2.80 -18.43 -11.22
CA PRO A 55 4.19 -18.74 -11.57
C PRO A 55 4.61 -20.11 -11.04
N SER A 56 5.37 -20.86 -11.84
CA SER A 56 5.96 -22.13 -11.40
C SER A 56 7.25 -21.92 -10.60
N HIS A 57 7.91 -20.77 -10.80
CA HIS A 57 9.13 -20.39 -10.10
C HIS A 57 9.08 -18.90 -9.68
N PRO A 58 9.64 -18.51 -8.51
CA PRO A 58 9.57 -17.12 -8.03
C PRO A 58 10.21 -16.06 -8.94
N CYS A 59 11.14 -16.47 -9.81
CA CYS A 59 11.78 -15.57 -10.78
C CYS A 59 11.04 -15.49 -12.13
N ASP A 60 9.92 -16.20 -12.29
CA ASP A 60 9.11 -16.09 -13.49
C ASP A 60 8.52 -14.67 -13.59
N LYS A 61 8.34 -14.19 -14.83
CA LYS A 61 7.74 -12.87 -15.09
C LYS A 61 6.23 -12.83 -14.83
N LYS A 62 5.64 -13.93 -14.37
CA LYS A 62 4.22 -14.09 -14.11
C LYS A 62 3.92 -13.69 -12.66
N GLY A 63 2.74 -13.11 -12.44
CA GLY A 63 2.29 -12.67 -11.13
C GLY A 63 2.60 -11.20 -10.81
N LEU A 64 2.40 -10.84 -9.55
CA LEU A 64 2.54 -9.46 -9.07
C LEU A 64 4.02 -9.12 -8.83
N SER A 65 4.53 -8.13 -9.56
CA SER A 65 5.91 -7.64 -9.36
C SER A 65 5.94 -6.42 -8.42
N LEU A 66 7.07 -6.27 -7.72
CA LEU A 66 7.34 -5.13 -6.82
C LEU A 66 8.18 -4.04 -7.51
N GLU A 67 8.15 -3.97 -8.84
CA GLU A 67 8.92 -2.95 -9.59
C GLU A 67 8.45 -1.53 -9.27
N TRP A 68 7.15 -1.33 -9.08
CA TRP A 68 6.58 -0.05 -8.66
C TRP A 68 7.13 0.41 -7.30
N LEU A 69 7.42 -0.52 -6.37
CA LEU A 69 7.97 -0.21 -5.06
C LEU A 69 9.47 0.10 -5.12
N LYS A 70 10.19 -0.58 -6.02
CA LYS A 70 11.63 -0.31 -6.27
C LYS A 70 11.86 1.05 -6.92
N ASN A 71 10.91 1.52 -7.73
CA ASN A 71 10.97 2.77 -8.48
C ASN A 71 10.20 3.92 -7.80
N LEU A 72 9.66 3.69 -6.60
CA LEU A 72 8.93 4.69 -5.81
C LEU A 72 9.84 5.78 -5.27
#